data_AF-A0A1B9RY43-F1
#
_entry.id   AF-A0A1B9RY43-F1
#
_cell.length_a   1.000
_cell.length_b   1.000
_cell.length_c   1.000
_cell.angle_alpha   90.00
_cell.angle_beta   90.00
_cell.angle_gamma   90.00
#
_symmetry.space_group_name_H-M   'P 1'
#
loop_
_entity.id
_entity.type
_entity.pdbx_description
1 polymer ?
#
loop_
_entity_poly.entity_id
_entity_poly.type
_entity_poly.pdbx_seq_one_letter_code
_entity_poly.pdbx_strand_id
1 'polypeptide(L)'
;MICDGSSLLKTEYPELYRVIGELYGADGSDKFKLPDYQGYFLRGVDLKKSVDKDNRTPPPGPAVNPRGVGSTQMDALQDHTHNLKMTAQSVTLGEGPPLNLEAAPPVPPSSQTGTIYHQGDVRVSETETRAVNIAVNWLIKTK
;
A
#
# COMPACT_ATOMS: atom_id res chain seq x y z
N MET A 1 -22.48 2.60 16.94
CA MET A 1 -21.99 1.36 16.29
C MET A 1 -20.63 1.67 15.68
N ILE A 2 -19.66 0.78 15.84
CA ILE A 2 -18.26 0.97 15.42
C ILE A 2 -18.03 0.13 14.16
N CYS A 3 -17.14 0.57 13.27
CA CYS A 3 -16.68 -0.24 12.14
C CYS A 3 -15.57 -1.19 12.62
N ASP A 4 -15.98 -2.27 13.30
CA ASP A 4 -15.10 -3.27 13.93
C ASP A 4 -15.24 -4.68 13.34
N GLY A 5 -15.93 -4.82 12.20
CA GLY A 5 -16.15 -6.12 11.55
C GLY A 5 -17.20 -7.01 12.23
N SER A 6 -17.91 -6.53 13.25
CA SER A 6 -18.93 -7.30 13.94
C SER A 6 -20.09 -7.72 13.03
N SER A 7 -20.74 -8.83 13.38
CA SER A 7 -21.91 -9.38 12.67
C SER A 7 -23.21 -8.89 13.29
N LEU A 8 -24.14 -8.41 12.47
CA LEU A 8 -25.46 -7.93 12.89
C LEU A 8 -26.60 -8.69 12.22
N LEU A 9 -27.75 -8.76 12.89
CA LEU A 9 -28.96 -9.38 12.35
C LEU A 9 -29.59 -8.49 11.26
N LYS A 10 -29.90 -9.11 10.12
CA LYS A 10 -30.59 -8.46 8.99
C LYS A 10 -31.98 -7.94 9.38
N THR A 11 -32.66 -8.65 10.28
CA THR A 11 -34.01 -8.31 10.76
C THR A 11 -34.02 -7.16 11.76
N GLU A 12 -32.96 -7.01 12.56
CA GLU A 12 -32.83 -5.91 13.53
C GLU A 12 -32.33 -4.63 12.85
N TYR A 13 -31.49 -4.75 11.81
CA TYR A 13 -30.91 -3.62 11.08
C TYR A 13 -31.20 -3.67 9.56
N PRO A 14 -32.48 -3.70 9.14
CA PRO A 14 -32.85 -3.92 7.73
C PRO A 14 -32.38 -2.77 6.82
N GLU A 15 -32.45 -1.52 7.31
CA GLU A 15 -32.01 -0.35 6.55
C GLU A 15 -30.49 -0.32 6.34
N LEU A 16 -29.74 -0.72 7.36
CA LEU A 16 -28.28 -0.81 7.26
C LEU A 16 -27.88 -1.94 6.32
N TYR A 17 -28.53 -3.09 6.43
CA TYR A 17 -28.34 -4.20 5.50
C TYR A 17 -28.69 -3.81 4.06
N ARG A 18 -29.73 -2.99 3.85
CA ARG A 18 -30.07 -2.50 2.50
C ARG A 18 -28.94 -1.68 1.87
N VAL A 19 -28.16 -0.97 2.68
CA VAL A 19 -27.04 -0.12 2.21
C VAL A 19 -25.74 -0.91 2.07
N ILE A 20 -25.38 -1.71 3.07
CA ILE A 20 -24.10 -2.44 3.12
C ILE A 20 -24.20 -3.80 2.41
N GLY A 21 -25.35 -4.44 2.51
CA GLY A 21 -25.56 -5.81 2.08
C GLY A 21 -24.57 -6.76 2.74
N GLU A 22 -24.03 -7.66 1.94
CA GLU A 22 -23.00 -8.63 2.35
C GLU A 22 -21.63 -8.23 1.79
N LEU A 23 -21.40 -6.93 1.54
CA LEU A 23 -20.14 -6.41 0.98
C LEU A 23 -18.92 -6.87 1.80
N TYR A 24 -19.04 -6.80 3.13
CA TYR A 24 -18.01 -7.23 4.08
C TYR A 24 -18.18 -8.69 4.53
N GLY A 25 -19.03 -9.44 3.83
CA GLY A 25 -19.32 -10.84 4.11
C GLY A 25 -20.65 -11.06 4.82
N ALA A 26 -21.17 -12.28 4.67
CA ALA A 26 -22.28 -12.80 5.44
C ALA A 26 -21.76 -13.56 6.67
N ASP A 27 -22.61 -13.75 7.67
CA ASP A 27 -22.35 -14.64 8.81
C ASP A 27 -23.57 -15.51 9.04
N GLY A 28 -23.65 -16.63 8.29
CA GLY A 28 -24.89 -17.38 8.16
C GLY A 28 -25.92 -16.69 7.25
N SER A 29 -27.17 -17.14 7.31
CA SER A 29 -28.23 -16.66 6.41
C SER A 29 -28.92 -15.38 6.89
N ASP A 30 -28.88 -15.11 8.19
CA ASP A 30 -29.65 -14.07 8.88
C ASP A 30 -28.80 -12.87 9.33
N LYS A 31 -27.47 -12.94 9.23
CA LYS A 31 -26.56 -11.85 9.62
C LYS A 31 -25.66 -11.39 8.49
N PHE A 32 -25.20 -10.16 8.60
CA PHE A 32 -24.22 -9.52 7.72
C PHE A 32 -23.11 -8.87 8.55
N LYS A 33 -21.92 -8.75 7.97
CA LYS A 33 -20.77 -8.12 8.64
C LYS A 33 -20.70 -6.64 8.37
N LEU A 34 -20.31 -5.89 9.41
CA LEU A 34 -19.91 -4.50 9.28
C LEU A 34 -18.52 -4.38 8.62
N PRO A 35 -18.16 -3.20 8.11
CA PRO A 35 -16.77 -2.90 7.80
C PRO A 35 -15.90 -2.98 9.06
N ASP A 36 -14.66 -3.44 8.90
CA ASP A 36 -13.59 -3.23 9.89
C ASP A 36 -12.61 -2.20 9.34
N TYR A 37 -12.64 -0.99 9.89
CA TYR A 37 -11.78 0.11 9.44
C TYR A 37 -10.69 0.45 10.45
N GLN A 38 -10.54 -0.34 11.50
CA GLN A 38 -9.58 -0.07 12.56
C GLN A 38 -8.15 -0.17 12.02
N GLY A 39 -7.39 0.91 12.15
CA GLY A 39 -5.99 0.98 11.68
C GLY A 39 -5.81 1.14 10.16
N TYR A 40 -6.89 1.13 9.37
CA TYR A 40 -6.81 1.37 7.93
C TYR A 40 -6.79 2.86 7.60
N PHE A 41 -5.97 3.24 6.62
CA PHE A 41 -6.14 4.52 5.96
C PHE A 41 -7.35 4.47 5.02
N LEU A 42 -8.20 5.50 5.08
CA LEU A 42 -9.33 5.61 4.16
C LEU A 42 -8.86 6.26 2.86
N ARG A 43 -9.09 5.57 1.75
CA ARG A 43 -8.73 6.04 0.41
C ARG A 43 -9.97 6.19 -0.45
N GLY A 44 -10.05 7.25 -1.25
CA GLY A 44 -11.15 7.43 -2.20
C GLY A 44 -11.16 6.32 -3.26
N VAL A 45 -12.34 5.83 -3.61
CA VAL A 45 -12.52 4.94 -4.76
C VAL A 45 -12.12 5.65 -6.06
N ASP A 46 -11.24 5.03 -6.84
CA ASP A 46 -10.84 5.47 -8.17
C ASP A 46 -11.08 4.35 -9.20
N LEU A 47 -12.29 4.32 -9.76
CA LEU A 47 -12.69 3.32 -10.75
C LEU A 47 -11.94 3.48 -12.09
N LYS A 48 -11.42 4.68 -12.38
CA LYS A 48 -10.73 4.98 -13.63
C LYS A 48 -9.22 4.76 -13.56
N LYS A 49 -8.68 4.43 -12.38
CA LYS A 49 -7.25 4.17 -12.19
C LYS A 49 -6.38 5.38 -12.60
N SER A 50 -6.89 6.58 -12.33
CA SER A 50 -6.25 7.85 -12.69
C SER A 50 -5.16 8.25 -11.69
N VAL A 51 -5.50 8.19 -10.40
CA VAL A 51 -4.61 8.50 -9.27
C VAL A 51 -4.10 7.20 -8.64
N ASP A 52 -5.01 6.30 -8.26
CA ASP A 52 -4.67 5.01 -7.65
C ASP A 52 -4.43 3.95 -8.75
N LYS A 53 -3.16 3.81 -9.11
CA LYS A 53 -2.71 2.95 -10.21
C LYS A 53 -2.38 1.53 -9.78
N ASP A 54 -2.36 1.25 -8.48
CA ASP A 54 -2.02 -0.10 -8.03
C ASP A 54 -3.25 -1.01 -8.06
N ASN A 55 -2.98 -2.31 -8.02
CA ASN A 55 -4.04 -3.31 -7.89
C ASN A 55 -4.53 -3.36 -6.44
N ARG A 56 -5.74 -3.87 -6.28
CA ARG A 56 -6.47 -3.91 -5.01
C ARG A 56 -7.06 -5.29 -4.80
N THR A 57 -7.20 -5.68 -3.55
CA THR A 57 -7.90 -6.90 -3.16
C THR A 57 -9.38 -6.57 -2.96
N PRO A 58 -10.31 -7.28 -3.63
CA PRO A 58 -11.74 -7.08 -3.40
C PRO A 58 -12.14 -7.41 -1.95
N PRO A 59 -13.21 -6.79 -1.41
CA PRO A 59 -13.78 -7.19 -0.13
C PRO A 59 -14.35 -8.63 -0.19
N PRO A 60 -14.62 -9.27 0.96
CA PRO A 60 -14.98 -10.69 1.01
C PRO A 60 -16.40 -11.03 0.49
N GLY A 61 -17.23 -10.02 0.17
CA GLY A 61 -18.58 -10.22 -0.35
C GLY A 61 -18.65 -10.80 -1.78
N PRO A 62 -19.81 -11.34 -2.18
CA PRO A 62 -19.96 -12.10 -3.43
C PRO A 62 -20.04 -11.27 -4.73
N ALA A 63 -20.35 -9.97 -4.67
CA ALA A 63 -20.62 -9.13 -5.85
C ALA A 63 -19.78 -7.84 -5.84
N VAL A 64 -18.46 -7.99 -5.83
CA VAL A 64 -17.55 -6.90 -5.47
C VAL A 64 -16.64 -6.50 -6.62
N ASN A 65 -16.56 -5.20 -6.87
CA ASN A 65 -15.57 -4.64 -7.78
C ASN A 65 -14.23 -4.52 -7.03
N PRO A 66 -13.13 -5.13 -7.52
CA PRO A 66 -11.83 -5.01 -6.88
C PRO A 66 -11.35 -3.57 -6.70
N ARG A 67 -11.86 -2.60 -7.45
CA ARG A 67 -11.56 -1.16 -7.28
C ARG A 67 -12.66 -0.38 -6.56
N GLY A 68 -13.76 -1.02 -6.22
CA GLY A 68 -14.91 -0.41 -5.56
C GLY A 68 -14.73 -0.24 -4.05
N VAL A 69 -15.79 0.19 -3.38
CA VAL A 69 -15.83 0.34 -1.92
C VAL A 69 -15.49 -0.98 -1.23
N GLY A 70 -14.75 -0.91 -0.13
CA GLY A 70 -14.33 -2.05 0.68
C GLY A 70 -13.09 -2.77 0.15
N SER A 71 -12.61 -2.43 -1.05
CA SER A 71 -11.36 -2.99 -1.56
C SER A 71 -10.15 -2.50 -0.80
N THR A 72 -9.16 -3.36 -0.59
CA THR A 72 -7.99 -3.07 0.25
C THR A 72 -6.69 -3.08 -0.55
N GLN A 73 -5.70 -2.36 -0.04
CA GLN A 73 -4.32 -2.42 -0.49
C GLN A 73 -3.42 -2.56 0.73
N MET A 74 -2.41 -3.43 0.63
CA MET A 74 -1.33 -3.48 1.60
C MET A 74 -0.43 -2.26 1.46
N ASP A 75 0.40 -2.02 2.47
CA ASP A 75 1.49 -1.05 2.39
C ASP A 75 2.44 -1.36 1.23
N ALA A 76 3.11 -0.31 0.72
CA ALA A 76 4.18 -0.45 -0.25
C ALA A 76 5.09 0.78 -0.23
N LEU A 77 6.36 0.61 -0.57
CA LEU A 77 7.28 1.69 -0.90
C LEU A 77 7.37 1.87 -2.41
N GLN A 78 7.42 3.11 -2.88
CA GLN A 78 7.65 3.39 -4.30
C GLN A 78 9.07 2.98 -4.69
N ASP A 79 9.19 2.24 -5.79
CA ASP A 79 10.49 1.93 -6.39
C ASP A 79 11.17 3.23 -6.81
N HIS A 80 12.41 3.42 -6.34
CA HIS A 80 13.23 4.57 -6.66
C HIS A 80 14.72 4.22 -6.52
N THR A 81 15.56 4.96 -7.26
CA THR A 81 17.02 4.80 -7.23
C THR A 81 17.68 6.03 -6.63
N HIS A 82 18.80 5.83 -5.96
CA HIS A 82 19.67 6.90 -5.48
C HIS A 82 20.94 6.95 -6.32
N ASN A 83 21.31 8.14 -6.77
CA ASN A 83 22.61 8.39 -7.38
C ASN A 83 23.60 8.77 -6.28
N LEU A 84 24.45 7.83 -5.89
CA LEU A 84 25.50 8.09 -4.91
C LEU A 84 26.74 8.62 -5.62
N LYS A 85 27.25 9.77 -5.16
CA LYS A 85 28.59 10.25 -5.54
C LYS A 85 29.59 9.66 -4.58
N MET A 86 30.21 8.55 -4.96
CA MET A 86 31.29 7.95 -4.17
C MET A 86 32.63 8.44 -4.72
N THR A 87 33.46 9.00 -3.85
CA THR A 87 34.87 9.25 -4.18
C THR A 87 35.63 7.97 -3.88
N ALA A 88 36.05 7.26 -4.92
CA ALA A 88 36.97 6.15 -4.74
C ALA A 88 38.36 6.71 -4.45
N GLN A 89 38.96 6.27 -3.34
CA GLN A 89 40.37 6.50 -3.04
C GLN A 89 41.13 5.22 -3.42
N SER A 90 42.07 5.34 -4.33
CA SER A 90 42.98 4.25 -4.67
C SER A 90 44.33 4.49 -4.02
N VAL A 91 44.86 3.45 -3.36
CA VAL A 91 46.22 3.43 -2.82
C VAL A 91 47.07 2.58 -3.74
N THR A 92 48.05 3.18 -4.41
CA THR A 92 49.08 2.46 -5.16
C THR A 92 50.27 2.23 -4.25
N LEU A 93 50.63 0.96 -4.04
CA LEU A 93 51.86 0.60 -3.31
C LEU A 93 53.06 0.87 -4.23
N GLY A 94 53.83 1.92 -3.91
CA GLY A 94 55.15 2.12 -4.48
C GLY A 94 56.20 1.31 -3.72
N GLU A 95 57.25 0.84 -4.41
CA GLU A 95 58.47 0.32 -3.77
C GLU A 95 59.21 1.48 -3.09
N GLY A 96 58.74 1.88 -1.91
CA GLY A 96 59.35 2.91 -1.07
C GLY A 96 58.42 4.09 -0.73
N PRO A 97 58.67 4.80 0.38
CA PRO A 97 57.90 5.97 0.76
C PRO A 97 58.12 7.15 -0.23
N PRO A 98 57.10 7.97 -0.52
CA PRO A 98 55.77 8.02 0.10
C PRO A 98 54.67 7.25 -0.67
N LEU A 99 53.61 6.89 0.05
CA LEU A 99 52.34 6.42 -0.51
C LEU A 99 51.69 7.54 -1.34
N ASN A 100 51.37 7.28 -2.60
CA ASN A 100 50.58 8.20 -3.42
C ASN A 100 49.08 7.88 -3.24
N LEU A 101 48.30 8.90 -2.85
CA LEU A 101 46.85 8.82 -2.72
C LEU A 101 46.22 9.68 -3.81
N GLU A 102 45.67 9.05 -4.84
CA GLU A 102 44.94 9.74 -5.90
C GLU A 102 43.44 9.54 -5.70
N ALA A 103 42.69 10.64 -5.77
CA ALA A 103 41.24 10.59 -5.79
C ALA A 103 40.80 10.18 -7.20
N ALA A 104 40.20 9.00 -7.33
CA ALA A 104 39.58 8.61 -8.59
C ALA A 104 38.36 9.52 -8.87
N PRO A 105 38.07 9.84 -10.15
CA PRO A 105 36.87 10.59 -10.49
C PRO A 105 35.63 9.84 -9.99
N PRO A 106 34.61 10.55 -9.49
CA PRO A 106 33.40 9.93 -8.98
C PRO A 106 32.69 9.21 -10.14
N VAL A 107 32.81 7.88 -10.18
CA VAL A 107 31.90 7.03 -10.96
C VAL A 107 30.60 7.01 -10.17
N PRO A 108 29.44 7.36 -10.76
CA PRO A 108 28.18 7.16 -10.09
C PRO A 108 27.78 5.69 -10.26
N PRO A 109 27.95 4.80 -9.25
CA PRO A 109 27.20 3.57 -9.31
C PRO A 109 25.72 3.94 -9.07
N SER A 110 24.86 3.67 -10.04
CA SER A 110 23.41 3.67 -9.82
C SER A 110 23.07 2.43 -9.00
N SER A 111 23.58 2.35 -7.77
CA SER A 111 23.28 1.26 -6.86
C SER A 111 21.88 1.49 -6.32
N GLN A 112 20.97 0.53 -6.52
CA GLN A 112 19.77 0.46 -5.69
C GLN A 112 20.25 0.39 -4.23
N THR A 113 19.77 1.31 -3.38
CA THR A 113 19.93 1.14 -1.94
C THR A 113 19.21 -0.14 -1.57
N GLY A 114 19.97 -1.13 -1.11
CA GLY A 114 19.42 -2.41 -0.70
C GLY A 114 18.32 -2.22 0.36
N THR A 115 17.40 -3.17 0.41
CA THR A 115 16.39 -3.21 1.46
C THR A 115 17.07 -3.50 2.81
N ILE A 116 16.71 -2.77 3.87
CA ILE A 116 17.16 -3.08 5.25
C ILE A 116 16.47 -4.36 5.76
N TYR A 117 15.32 -4.70 5.17
CA TYR A 117 14.61 -5.95 5.40
C TYR A 117 15.04 -7.03 4.39
N HIS A 118 14.83 -8.31 4.72
CA HIS A 118 15.17 -9.39 3.80
C HIS A 118 14.44 -9.24 2.46
N GLN A 119 15.10 -9.64 1.39
CA GLN A 119 14.55 -9.64 0.03
C GLN A 119 13.25 -10.48 0.02
N GLY A 120 12.09 -9.82 -0.07
CA GLY A 120 10.76 -10.44 0.04
C GLY A 120 9.86 -9.86 1.14
N ASP A 121 10.41 -9.15 2.14
CA ASP A 121 9.62 -8.58 3.25
C ASP A 121 9.09 -7.17 2.94
N VAL A 122 9.73 -6.44 2.04
CA VAL A 122 9.29 -5.10 1.62
C VAL A 122 8.38 -5.21 0.41
N ARG A 123 7.14 -4.76 0.56
CA ARG A 123 6.24 -4.57 -0.57
C ARG A 123 6.69 -3.32 -1.33
N VAL A 124 6.94 -3.48 -2.63
CA VAL A 124 7.33 -2.37 -3.52
C VAL A 124 6.22 -2.14 -4.53
N SER A 125 5.99 -0.87 -4.88
CA SER A 125 5.08 -0.43 -5.93
C SER A 125 5.85 0.43 -6.93
N GLU A 126 5.56 0.29 -8.21
CA GLU A 126 6.13 1.16 -9.24
C GLU A 126 5.51 2.57 -9.23
N THR A 127 4.35 2.75 -8.58
CA THR A 127 3.52 3.95 -8.77
C THR A 127 3.36 4.82 -7.54
N GLU A 128 3.51 4.28 -6.33
CA GLU A 128 3.32 5.06 -5.10
C GLU A 128 3.97 4.43 -3.84
N THR A 129 4.28 5.28 -2.86
CA THR A 129 4.46 4.84 -1.46
C THR A 129 3.12 4.98 -0.75
N ARG A 130 2.65 3.93 -0.06
CA ARG A 130 1.36 3.93 0.64
C ARG A 130 1.40 3.14 1.95
N ALA A 131 0.50 3.50 2.87
CA ALA A 131 0.12 2.66 4.00
C ALA A 131 -0.99 1.67 3.61
N VAL A 132 -1.25 0.69 4.49
CA VAL A 132 -2.40 -0.21 4.37
C VAL A 132 -3.68 0.64 4.34
N ASN A 133 -4.50 0.45 3.30
CA ASN A 133 -5.68 1.29 3.07
C ASN A 133 -6.88 0.50 2.57
N ILE A 134 -8.05 1.10 2.75
CA ILE A 134 -9.35 0.58 2.30
C ILE A 134 -10.11 1.67 1.54
N ALA A 135 -10.77 1.26 0.46
CA ALA A 135 -11.45 2.16 -0.45
C ALA A 135 -12.85 2.54 0.06
N VAL A 136 -13.16 3.83 0.10
CA VAL A 136 -14.47 4.39 0.51
C VAL A 136 -14.94 5.46 -0.48
N ASN A 137 -16.26 5.68 -0.51
CA ASN A 137 -16.82 6.82 -1.22
C ASN A 137 -16.97 8.02 -0.27
N TRP A 138 -16.54 9.18 -0.73
CA TRP A 138 -16.83 10.47 -0.09
C TRP A 138 -18.11 11.03 -0.72
N LEU A 139 -19.23 10.94 0.01
CA LEU A 139 -20.54 11.32 -0.51
C LEU A 139 -20.98 12.65 0.09
N ILE A 140 -21.29 13.63 -0.77
CA ILE A 140 -21.94 14.88 -0.38
C ILE A 140 -23.34 14.84 -0.96
N LYS A 141 -24.35 14.84 -0.09
CA LYS A 141 -25.76 14.90 -0.50
C LYS A 141 -26.25 16.35 -0.44
N THR A 142 -26.69 16.88 -1.58
CA THR A 142 -27.39 18.16 -1.67
C THR A 142 -28.88 17.93 -1.93
N LYS A 143 -29.68 19.00 -1.78
CA LYS A 143 -31.14 18.97 -1.98
C LYS A 143 -31.51 18.90 -3.46
#